data_AF-X1I300-F1
#
_entry.id   AF-X1I300-F1
#
_cell.length_a   1.000
_cell.length_b   1.000
_cell.length_c   1.000
_cell.angle_alpha   90.00
_cell.angle_beta   90.00
_cell.angle_gamma   90.00
#
_symmetry.space_group_name_H-M   'P 1'
#
loop_
_entity.id
_entity.type
_entity.pdbx_description
1 polymer ?
#
loop_
_entity_poly.entity_id
_entity_poly.type
_entity_poly.pdbx_seq_one_letter_code
_entity_poly.pdbx_strand_id
1 'polypeptide(L)'
;RSGGTREGASDQHPGGFYTQDDIRQLVRYSAERYITIVPEIEMPAHTGAAIVSYPNVGLYPNKLNNIPPDKRWTANERILAPRPKTVAFMQDVLTEVMGLFPGRYIHIGGDEANKDHWKRSEEMQALILRFGLKDEAELHSWFIKQMDTFLTKHGRRLVGWDDILQGGLAPGAVVMSWRGEAGGIASANAGHDVVMAPTSHTYFDYYQGPAEKEPLAIGGYVPLEKVYQYEPIPNAIDADKAGHVLGLQAQLWSEYIPNPRHLEYMA
;
A
#
# COMPACT_ATOMS: atom_id res chain seq x y z
N ARG A 1 46.11 -26.86 -17.73
CA ARG A 1 44.95 -27.56 -17.12
C ARG A 1 44.01 -26.48 -16.58
N SER A 2 42.85 -26.36 -17.24
CA SER A 2 41.63 -25.59 -16.90
C SER A 2 41.78 -24.21 -16.27
N GLY A 3 41.71 -23.19 -17.12
CA GLY A 3 40.98 -21.97 -16.80
C GLY A 3 39.47 -22.23 -16.77
N GLY A 4 38.75 -21.43 -16.00
CA GLY A 4 37.30 -21.41 -15.91
C GLY A 4 36.87 -20.02 -15.47
N THR A 5 36.59 -19.18 -16.45
CA THR A 5 36.05 -17.83 -16.35
C THR A 5 34.73 -17.83 -15.56
N ARG A 6 34.66 -17.04 -14.49
CA ARG A 6 33.38 -16.53 -13.96
C ARG A 6 33.02 -15.28 -14.75
N GLU A 7 32.55 -15.49 -15.97
CA GLU A 7 31.72 -14.53 -16.68
C GLU A 7 30.42 -15.27 -16.99
N GLY A 8 29.50 -15.23 -16.02
CA GLY A 8 28.12 -15.59 -16.22
C GLY A 8 27.34 -14.30 -16.38
N ALA A 9 26.98 -14.00 -17.62
CA ALA A 9 26.07 -12.93 -17.99
C ALA A 9 24.87 -12.88 -17.04
N SER A 10 24.44 -11.67 -16.67
CA SER A 10 23.19 -11.43 -15.95
C SER A 10 22.01 -11.82 -16.84
N ASP A 11 21.73 -13.12 -16.90
CA ASP A 11 20.46 -13.66 -17.33
C ASP A 11 19.50 -13.46 -16.15
N GLN A 12 19.00 -12.23 -15.97
CA GLN A 12 18.11 -11.91 -14.86
C GLN A 12 16.90 -11.16 -15.39
N HIS A 13 15.85 -11.91 -15.71
CA HIS A 13 14.51 -11.37 -15.62
C HIS A 13 14.34 -10.77 -14.20
N PRO A 14 14.13 -9.45 -14.04
CA PRO A 14 13.94 -8.86 -12.72
C PRO A 14 12.65 -9.43 -12.12
N GLY A 15 12.77 -10.26 -11.09
CA GLY A 15 11.63 -10.90 -10.45
C GLY A 15 12.02 -11.80 -9.27
N GLY A 16 11.04 -12.10 -8.43
CA GLY A 16 11.18 -12.94 -7.24
C GLY A 16 9.90 -12.88 -6.41
N PHE A 17 9.69 -13.88 -5.55
CA PHE A 17 8.58 -13.90 -4.59
C PHE A 17 8.99 -14.68 -3.35
N TYR A 18 8.34 -14.38 -2.23
CA TYR A 18 8.45 -15.19 -1.02
C TYR A 18 7.45 -16.34 -1.08
N THR A 19 7.93 -17.56 -0.82
CA THR A 19 7.02 -18.68 -0.54
C THR A 19 6.33 -18.47 0.80
N GLN A 20 5.25 -19.21 1.06
CA GLN A 20 4.62 -19.18 2.38
C GLN A 20 5.58 -19.62 3.50
N ASP A 21 6.52 -20.53 3.23
CA ASP A 21 7.52 -20.95 4.20
C ASP A 21 8.56 -19.87 4.48
N ASP A 22 8.99 -19.12 3.45
CA ASP A 22 9.85 -17.94 3.63
C ASP A 22 9.16 -16.91 4.54
N ILE A 23 7.86 -16.65 4.30
CA ILE A 23 7.08 -15.73 5.14
C ILE A 23 6.97 -16.24 6.57
N ARG A 24 6.68 -17.53 6.79
CA ARG A 24 6.63 -18.13 8.13
C ARG A 24 7.97 -17.97 8.86
N GLN A 25 9.09 -18.16 8.15
CA GLN A 25 10.43 -17.95 8.70
C GLN A 25 10.66 -16.48 9.09
N LEU A 26 10.30 -15.53 8.22
CA LEU A 26 10.41 -14.10 8.50
C LEU A 26 9.55 -13.68 9.70
N VAL A 27 8.30 -14.13 9.77
CA VAL A 27 7.40 -13.86 10.89
C VAL A 27 7.99 -14.36 12.21
N ARG A 28 8.51 -15.60 12.23
CA ARG A 28 9.16 -16.15 13.43
C ARG A 28 10.41 -15.34 13.81
N TYR A 29 11.27 -15.04 12.84
CA TYR A 29 12.50 -14.30 13.07
C TYR A 29 12.24 -12.90 13.65
N SER A 30 11.22 -12.20 13.15
CA SER A 30 10.78 -10.90 13.65
C SER A 30 10.16 -10.99 15.04
N ALA A 31 9.35 -12.03 15.30
CA ALA A 31 8.74 -12.25 16.62
C ALA A 31 9.78 -12.48 17.73
N GLU A 32 10.88 -13.19 17.44
CA GLU A 32 12.02 -13.35 18.36
C GLU A 32 12.69 -12.00 18.73
N ARG A 33 12.38 -10.92 17.99
CA ARG A 33 12.87 -9.55 18.20
C ARG A 33 11.78 -8.58 18.60
N TYR A 34 10.60 -9.08 18.99
CA TYR A 34 9.43 -8.26 19.35
C TYR A 34 8.92 -7.36 18.20
N ILE A 35 9.22 -7.72 16.95
CA ILE A 35 8.75 -7.02 15.74
C ILE A 35 7.53 -7.77 15.19
N THR A 36 6.42 -7.06 15.04
CA THR A 36 5.23 -7.57 14.34
C THR A 36 5.29 -7.16 12.88
N ILE A 37 5.21 -8.11 11.96
CA ILE A 37 5.07 -7.82 10.53
C ILE A 37 3.59 -7.57 10.22
N VAL A 38 3.30 -6.40 9.63
CA VAL A 38 1.98 -6.04 9.10
C VAL A 38 2.05 -6.19 7.58
N PRO A 39 1.33 -7.15 6.97
CA PRO A 39 1.35 -7.31 5.52
C PRO A 39 0.50 -6.24 4.85
N GLU A 40 0.93 -5.80 3.67
CA GLU A 40 0.15 -4.95 2.77
C GLU A 40 -0.22 -5.70 1.50
N ILE A 41 -1.53 -5.75 1.20
CA ILE A 41 -2.06 -6.21 -0.09
C ILE A 41 -2.81 -5.04 -0.69
N GLU A 42 -2.10 -4.26 -1.50
CA GLU A 42 -2.63 -3.04 -2.10
C GLU A 42 -3.85 -3.34 -3.01
N MET A 43 -4.88 -2.52 -2.85
CA MET A 43 -6.09 -2.51 -3.66
C MET A 43 -6.86 -1.19 -3.47
N PRO A 44 -7.66 -0.73 -4.46
CA PRO A 44 -7.88 -1.32 -5.77
C PRO A 44 -6.96 -0.78 -6.88
N ALA A 45 -6.08 0.19 -6.58
CA ALA A 45 -5.06 0.67 -7.50
C ALA A 45 -3.90 -0.33 -7.55
N HIS A 46 -2.67 0.06 -7.92
CA HIS A 46 -1.38 -0.69 -8.03
C HIS A 46 -1.40 -2.22 -8.27
N THR A 47 -2.46 -2.74 -8.86
CA THR A 47 -2.79 -4.18 -8.95
C THR A 47 -2.41 -4.76 -10.31
N GLY A 48 -1.52 -4.09 -11.05
CA GLY A 48 -1.10 -4.50 -12.38
C GLY A 48 -0.61 -5.96 -12.44
N ALA A 49 0.18 -6.39 -11.46
CA ALA A 49 0.67 -7.76 -11.37
C ALA A 49 -0.47 -8.78 -11.15
N ALA A 50 -1.43 -8.45 -10.29
CA ALA A 50 -2.60 -9.29 -10.04
C ALA A 50 -3.49 -9.37 -11.29
N ILE A 51 -3.72 -8.27 -11.99
CA ILE A 51 -4.54 -8.21 -13.21
C ILE A 51 -3.90 -9.00 -14.36
N VAL A 52 -2.59 -8.90 -14.54
CA VAL A 52 -1.87 -9.68 -15.56
C VAL A 52 -1.98 -11.18 -15.28
N SER A 53 -1.87 -11.57 -14.01
CA SER A 53 -1.91 -12.97 -13.58
C SER A 53 -3.34 -13.54 -13.57
N TYR A 54 -4.33 -12.71 -13.21
CA TYR A 54 -5.74 -13.05 -13.10
C TYR A 54 -6.59 -12.02 -13.88
N PRO A 55 -6.65 -12.10 -15.22
CA PRO A 55 -7.30 -11.10 -16.08
C PRO A 55 -8.74 -10.73 -15.69
N ASN A 56 -9.47 -11.66 -15.09
CA ASN A 56 -10.87 -11.49 -14.69
C ASN A 56 -11.10 -10.49 -13.54
N VAL A 57 -10.07 -10.11 -12.79
CA VAL A 57 -10.20 -9.16 -11.66
C VAL A 57 -10.01 -7.70 -12.07
N GLY A 58 -9.33 -7.46 -13.20
CA GLY A 58 -9.01 -6.13 -13.68
C GLY A 58 -10.08 -5.47 -14.52
N LEU A 59 -9.99 -4.13 -14.60
CA LEU A 59 -10.81 -3.33 -15.50
C LEU A 59 -10.28 -3.36 -16.95
N TYR A 60 -8.95 -3.37 -17.14
CA TYR A 60 -8.31 -3.33 -18.47
C TYR A 60 -7.26 -4.43 -18.69
N PRO A 61 -7.57 -5.71 -18.46
CA PRO A 61 -6.56 -6.79 -18.51
C PRO A 61 -5.84 -6.89 -19.86
N ASN A 62 -6.56 -6.80 -20.98
CA ASN A 62 -5.97 -6.88 -22.31
C ASN A 62 -5.05 -5.68 -22.62
N LYS A 63 -5.43 -4.48 -22.17
CA LYS A 63 -4.62 -3.28 -22.37
C LYS A 63 -3.32 -3.38 -21.58
N LEU A 64 -3.38 -3.81 -20.32
CA LEU A 64 -2.23 -4.08 -19.48
C LEU A 64 -1.27 -5.12 -20.07
N ASN A 65 -1.80 -6.25 -20.55
CA ASN A 65 -0.99 -7.30 -21.16
C ASN A 65 -0.26 -6.84 -22.43
N ASN A 66 -0.84 -5.91 -23.18
CA ASN A 66 -0.25 -5.37 -24.41
C ASN A 66 0.81 -4.27 -24.15
N ILE A 67 0.93 -3.75 -22.92
CA ILE A 67 1.99 -2.79 -22.58
C ILE A 67 3.30 -3.57 -22.35
N PRO A 68 4.44 -3.13 -22.92
CA PRO A 68 5.76 -3.71 -22.63
C PRO A 68 6.06 -3.77 -21.12
N PRO A 69 6.68 -4.84 -20.59
CA PRO A 69 6.89 -5.01 -19.15
C PRO A 69 7.54 -3.82 -18.44
N ASP A 70 8.52 -3.17 -19.07
CA ASP A 70 9.24 -1.99 -18.55
C ASP A 70 8.34 -0.76 -18.35
N LYS A 71 7.22 -0.67 -19.08
CA LYS A 71 6.25 0.43 -18.99
C LYS A 71 4.94 0.02 -18.33
N ARG A 72 4.78 -1.28 -18.07
CA ARG A 72 3.52 -1.85 -17.57
C ARG A 72 3.26 -1.48 -16.12
N TRP A 73 4.31 -1.46 -15.31
CA TRP A 73 4.20 -1.30 -13.86
C TRP A 73 3.96 0.15 -13.43
N THR A 74 4.15 1.11 -14.34
CA THR A 74 3.86 2.54 -14.13
C THR A 74 2.64 3.01 -14.94
N ALA A 75 1.95 2.09 -15.62
CA ALA A 75 0.75 2.41 -16.38
C ALA A 75 -0.42 2.82 -15.47
N ASN A 76 -1.30 3.69 -15.97
CA ASN A 76 -2.47 4.17 -15.23
C ASN A 76 -3.57 3.11 -15.13
N GLU A 77 -3.56 2.12 -16.02
CA GLU A 77 -4.63 1.12 -16.16
C GLU A 77 -4.59 0.00 -15.10
N ARG A 78 -3.73 0.11 -14.07
CA ARG A 78 -3.50 -0.86 -12.99
C ARG A 78 -4.57 -0.79 -11.89
N ILE A 79 -5.84 -0.91 -12.28
CA ILE A 79 -6.98 -0.79 -11.37
C ILE A 79 -7.92 -1.99 -11.46
N LEU A 80 -8.34 -2.49 -10.31
CA LEU A 80 -9.36 -3.53 -10.20
C LEU A 80 -10.71 -3.06 -10.75
N ALA A 81 -11.52 -4.01 -11.19
CA ALA A 81 -12.96 -3.80 -11.39
C ALA A 81 -13.69 -4.25 -10.11
N PRO A 82 -14.35 -3.37 -9.34
CA PRO A 82 -15.05 -3.70 -8.08
C PRO A 82 -16.31 -4.58 -8.24
N ARG A 83 -16.17 -5.73 -8.88
CA ARG A 83 -17.22 -6.73 -9.09
C ARG A 83 -17.30 -7.64 -7.85
N PRO A 84 -18.45 -8.29 -7.59
CA PRO A 84 -18.54 -9.31 -6.53
C PRO A 84 -17.51 -10.44 -6.66
N LYS A 85 -17.15 -10.84 -7.90
CA LYS A 85 -16.10 -11.85 -8.12
C LYS A 85 -14.70 -11.35 -7.75
N THR A 86 -14.41 -10.07 -7.99
CA THR A 86 -13.15 -9.44 -7.60
C THR A 86 -13.07 -9.32 -6.08
N VAL A 87 -14.17 -8.96 -5.43
CA VAL A 87 -14.28 -8.96 -3.96
C VAL A 87 -13.98 -10.35 -3.40
N ALA A 88 -14.62 -11.40 -3.93
CA ALA A 88 -14.38 -12.77 -3.48
C ALA A 88 -12.91 -13.18 -3.67
N PHE A 89 -12.31 -12.87 -4.82
CA PHE A 89 -10.90 -13.14 -5.08
C PHE A 89 -9.97 -12.45 -4.06
N MET A 90 -10.19 -11.17 -3.76
CA MET A 90 -9.37 -10.47 -2.77
C MET A 90 -9.58 -11.03 -1.35
N GLN A 91 -10.80 -11.46 -1.02
CA GLN A 91 -11.08 -12.13 0.26
C GLN A 91 -10.38 -13.49 0.38
N ASP A 92 -10.27 -14.25 -0.71
CA ASP A 92 -9.51 -15.50 -0.75
C ASP A 92 -8.00 -15.21 -0.50
N VAL A 93 -7.44 -14.20 -1.17
CA VAL A 93 -6.05 -13.75 -0.93
C VAL A 93 -5.86 -13.33 0.54
N LEU A 94 -6.76 -12.52 1.09
CA LEU A 94 -6.69 -12.09 2.49
C LEU A 94 -6.81 -13.27 3.45
N THR A 95 -7.55 -14.33 3.10
CA THR A 95 -7.64 -15.55 3.92
C THR A 95 -6.27 -16.22 4.06
N GLU A 96 -5.54 -16.37 2.95
CA GLU A 96 -4.19 -16.94 2.99
C GLU A 96 -3.23 -16.03 3.76
N VAL A 97 -3.27 -14.72 3.52
CA VAL A 97 -2.44 -13.73 4.22
C VAL A 97 -2.68 -13.78 5.73
N MET A 98 -3.94 -13.77 6.18
CA MET A 98 -4.26 -13.88 7.60
C MET A 98 -3.79 -15.20 8.23
N GLY A 99 -3.62 -16.26 7.44
CA GLY A 99 -3.05 -17.53 7.88
C GLY A 99 -1.53 -17.49 8.09
N LEU A 100 -0.83 -16.58 7.41
CA LEU A 100 0.62 -16.42 7.49
C LEU A 100 1.04 -15.38 8.54
N PHE A 101 0.25 -14.32 8.71
CA PHE A 101 0.58 -13.20 9.60
C PHE A 101 -0.30 -13.23 10.85
N PRO A 102 0.27 -13.51 12.05
CA PRO A 102 -0.51 -13.60 13.28
C PRO A 102 -0.97 -12.24 13.82
N GLY A 103 -0.40 -11.13 13.33
CA GLY A 103 -0.70 -9.77 13.77
C GLY A 103 -2.16 -9.34 13.55
N ARG A 104 -2.66 -8.43 14.39
CA ARG A 104 -4.04 -7.95 14.31
C ARG A 104 -4.33 -7.13 13.06
N TYR A 105 -3.32 -6.45 12.54
CA TYR A 105 -3.45 -5.47 11.46
C TYR A 105 -3.14 -6.09 10.11
N ILE A 106 -3.94 -5.73 9.09
CA ILE A 106 -3.68 -6.03 7.69
C ILE A 106 -3.84 -4.73 6.91
N HIS A 107 -2.80 -4.32 6.19
CA HIS A 107 -2.83 -3.14 5.34
C HIS A 107 -3.41 -3.51 3.97
N ILE A 108 -4.32 -2.70 3.45
CA ILE A 108 -4.93 -2.95 2.12
C ILE A 108 -4.61 -1.87 1.08
N GLY A 109 -3.75 -0.92 1.43
CA GLY A 109 -3.47 0.25 0.59
C GLY A 109 -4.66 1.21 0.59
N GLY A 110 -5.32 1.32 -0.56
CA GLY A 110 -6.50 2.18 -0.78
C GLY A 110 -6.17 3.55 -1.37
N ASP A 111 -4.91 3.79 -1.70
CA ASP A 111 -4.39 5.01 -2.30
C ASP A 111 -4.51 5.02 -3.84
N GLU A 112 -4.35 6.21 -4.41
CA GLU A 112 -4.18 6.48 -5.85
C GLU A 112 -5.16 5.83 -6.83
N ALA A 113 -6.32 5.36 -6.35
CA ALA A 113 -7.38 4.82 -7.19
C ALA A 113 -7.95 5.91 -8.11
N ASN A 114 -7.49 5.92 -9.37
CA ASN A 114 -7.98 6.83 -10.40
C ASN A 114 -9.38 6.43 -10.88
N LYS A 115 -10.38 7.09 -10.27
CA LYS A 115 -11.81 6.85 -10.47
C LYS A 115 -12.32 7.21 -11.87
N ASP A 116 -11.57 8.00 -12.65
CA ASP A 116 -11.94 8.31 -14.05
C ASP A 116 -12.05 7.05 -14.91
N HIS A 117 -11.31 6.00 -14.55
CA HIS A 117 -11.40 4.70 -15.21
C HIS A 117 -12.75 4.03 -15.00
N TRP A 118 -13.29 4.08 -13.78
CA TRP A 118 -14.63 3.55 -13.48
C TRP A 118 -15.73 4.43 -14.08
N LYS A 119 -15.50 5.76 -14.11
CA LYS A 119 -16.42 6.70 -14.74
C LYS A 119 -16.66 6.43 -16.22
N ARG A 120 -15.61 6.03 -16.94
CA ARG A 120 -15.68 5.72 -18.39
C ARG A 120 -16.10 4.28 -18.69
N SER A 121 -16.31 3.43 -17.68
CA SER A 121 -16.66 2.03 -17.86
C SER A 121 -18.16 1.80 -17.70
N GLU A 122 -18.83 1.39 -18.79
CA GLU A 122 -20.26 1.05 -18.77
C GLU A 122 -20.61 0.01 -17.70
N GLU A 123 -19.71 -0.96 -17.49
CA GLU A 123 -19.91 -1.99 -16.47
C GLU A 123 -19.87 -1.41 -15.06
N MET A 124 -18.92 -0.51 -14.77
CA MET A 124 -18.81 0.09 -13.44
C MET A 124 -19.97 1.04 -13.17
N GLN A 125 -20.41 1.79 -14.19
CA GLN A 125 -21.64 2.60 -14.10
C GLN A 125 -22.88 1.73 -13.83
N ALA A 126 -22.98 0.56 -14.47
CA ALA A 126 -24.06 -0.38 -14.19
C ALA A 126 -24.01 -0.94 -12.77
N LEU A 127 -22.81 -1.20 -12.21
CA LEU A 127 -22.65 -1.64 -10.83
C LEU A 127 -23.03 -0.54 -9.83
N ILE A 128 -22.63 0.72 -10.08
CA ILE A 128 -23.02 1.89 -9.27
C ILE A 128 -24.55 1.95 -9.16
N LEU A 129 -25.25 1.90 -10.30
CA LEU A 129 -26.71 1.89 -10.33
C LEU A 129 -27.31 0.68 -9.61
N ARG A 130 -26.77 -0.52 -9.86
CA ARG A 130 -27.25 -1.77 -9.25
C ARG A 130 -27.13 -1.77 -7.73
N PHE A 131 -26.06 -1.19 -7.20
CA PHE A 131 -25.81 -1.10 -5.76
C PHE A 131 -26.45 0.13 -5.12
N GLY A 132 -27.09 1.01 -5.91
CA GLY A 132 -27.71 2.24 -5.42
C GLY A 132 -26.67 3.25 -4.91
N LEU A 133 -25.47 3.25 -5.49
CA LEU A 133 -24.39 4.16 -5.16
C LEU A 133 -24.53 5.46 -5.98
N LYS A 134 -24.05 6.58 -5.44
CA LYS A 134 -24.13 7.89 -6.10
C LYS A 134 -23.11 8.04 -7.22
N ASP A 135 -21.89 7.56 -7.02
CA ASP A 135 -20.75 7.81 -7.90
C ASP A 135 -19.61 6.79 -7.68
N GLU A 136 -18.49 7.01 -8.37
CA GLU A 136 -17.28 6.19 -8.29
C GLU A 136 -16.57 6.28 -6.94
N ALA A 137 -16.77 7.38 -6.19
CA ALA A 137 -16.24 7.49 -4.84
C ALA A 137 -16.98 6.54 -3.90
N GLU A 138 -18.32 6.49 -3.98
CA GLU A 138 -19.10 5.50 -3.22
C GLU A 138 -18.83 4.05 -3.68
N LEU A 139 -18.49 3.83 -4.96
CA LEU A 139 -18.00 2.51 -5.42
C LEU A 139 -16.66 2.13 -4.77
N HIS A 140 -15.75 3.08 -4.63
CA HIS A 140 -14.49 2.88 -3.90
C HIS A 140 -14.76 2.47 -2.45
N SER A 141 -15.55 3.27 -1.73
CA SER A 141 -15.86 3.04 -0.32
C SER A 141 -16.59 1.73 -0.12
N TRP A 142 -17.51 1.38 -1.04
CA TRP A 142 -18.19 0.09 -1.02
C TRP A 142 -17.20 -1.07 -1.09
N PHE A 143 -16.22 -1.00 -1.99
CA PHE A 143 -15.19 -2.03 -2.15
C PHE A 143 -14.32 -2.18 -0.91
N ILE A 144 -13.81 -1.07 -0.37
CA ILE A 144 -13.02 -1.04 0.87
C ILE A 144 -13.83 -1.62 2.04
N LYS A 145 -15.12 -1.28 2.15
CA LYS A 145 -16.01 -1.80 3.18
C LYS A 145 -16.21 -3.32 3.08
N GLN A 146 -16.16 -3.92 1.89
CA GLN A 146 -16.20 -5.37 1.76
C GLN A 146 -14.97 -6.03 2.40
N MET A 147 -13.80 -5.42 2.27
CA MET A 147 -12.56 -5.91 2.87
C MET A 147 -12.55 -5.70 4.38
N ASP A 148 -12.95 -4.52 4.84
CA ASP A 148 -13.08 -4.21 6.27
C ASP A 148 -14.01 -5.20 6.99
N THR A 149 -15.21 -5.40 6.44
CA THR A 149 -16.21 -6.31 7.01
C THR A 149 -15.65 -7.73 7.09
N PHE A 150 -14.93 -8.16 6.05
CA PHE A 150 -14.31 -9.46 5.98
C PHE A 150 -13.20 -9.63 7.03
N LEU A 151 -12.29 -8.67 7.14
CA LEU A 151 -11.21 -8.66 8.12
C LEU A 151 -11.75 -8.64 9.56
N THR A 152 -12.73 -7.78 9.83
CA THR A 152 -13.39 -7.65 11.13
C THR A 152 -14.04 -8.96 11.57
N LYS A 153 -14.72 -9.66 10.64
CA LYS A 153 -15.31 -10.98 10.91
C LYS A 153 -14.27 -12.04 11.31
N HIS A 154 -13.02 -11.88 10.87
CA HIS A 154 -11.90 -12.76 11.21
C HIS A 154 -11.04 -12.21 12.36
N GLY A 155 -11.53 -11.22 13.11
CA GLY A 155 -10.83 -10.64 14.25
C GLY A 155 -9.63 -9.78 13.89
N ARG A 156 -9.49 -9.38 12.62
CA ARG A 156 -8.44 -8.48 12.13
C ARG A 156 -8.96 -7.04 12.05
N ARG A 157 -8.02 -6.10 11.99
CA ARG A 157 -8.27 -4.67 11.77
C ARG A 157 -7.63 -4.23 10.47
N LEU A 158 -8.40 -3.53 9.65
CA LEU A 158 -7.91 -2.91 8.42
C LEU A 158 -7.01 -1.72 8.74
N VAL A 159 -5.90 -1.62 8.02
CA VAL A 159 -5.10 -0.40 7.89
C VAL A 159 -5.14 0.04 6.42
N GLY A 160 -5.22 1.34 6.17
CA GLY A 160 -5.10 1.87 4.81
C GLY A 160 -4.63 3.32 4.80
N TRP A 161 -4.13 3.75 3.65
CA TRP A 161 -3.69 5.12 3.41
C TRP A 161 -4.86 6.10 3.48
N ASP A 162 -4.61 7.37 3.82
CA ASP A 162 -5.64 8.39 4.07
C ASP A 162 -6.71 8.60 2.96
N ASP A 163 -6.48 8.09 1.74
CA ASP A 163 -7.47 8.03 0.67
C ASP A 163 -8.73 7.22 1.01
N ILE A 164 -8.65 6.25 1.94
CA ILE A 164 -9.80 5.46 2.37
C ILE A 164 -10.84 6.28 3.14
N LEU A 165 -10.52 7.52 3.52
CA LEU A 165 -11.46 8.47 4.13
C LEU A 165 -12.62 8.85 3.20
N GLN A 166 -12.41 8.75 1.88
CA GLN A 166 -13.39 9.14 0.89
C GLN A 166 -14.61 8.19 0.94
N GLY A 167 -15.72 8.68 1.50
CA GLY A 167 -17.02 7.99 1.60
C GLY A 167 -17.29 7.23 2.90
N GLY A 168 -16.47 7.44 3.93
CA GLY A 168 -16.72 6.99 5.29
C GLY A 168 -15.96 5.72 5.68
N LEU A 169 -15.32 5.77 6.84
CA LEU A 169 -14.52 4.68 7.38
C LEU A 169 -15.34 3.74 8.26
N ALA A 170 -14.94 2.47 8.27
CA ALA A 170 -15.43 1.55 9.28
C ALA A 170 -14.88 1.95 10.66
N PRO A 171 -15.68 1.84 11.75
CA PRO A 171 -15.26 2.31 13.08
C PRO A 171 -13.94 1.72 13.61
N GLY A 172 -13.55 0.53 13.15
CA GLY A 172 -12.32 -0.15 13.59
C GLY A 172 -11.09 0.08 12.71
N ALA A 173 -11.23 0.75 11.56
CA ALA A 173 -10.14 0.97 10.61
C ALA A 173 -9.08 1.91 11.19
N VAL A 174 -7.82 1.62 10.86
CA VAL A 174 -6.67 2.47 11.16
C VAL A 174 -6.28 3.24 9.91
N VAL A 175 -6.05 4.54 10.04
CA VAL A 175 -5.66 5.41 8.92
C VAL A 175 -4.16 5.70 8.98
N MET A 176 -3.49 5.54 7.85
CA MET A 176 -2.09 5.90 7.69
C MET A 176 -1.97 7.20 6.87
N SER A 177 -1.57 8.29 7.52
CA SER A 177 -1.57 9.64 6.94
C SER A 177 -0.26 9.95 6.24
N TRP A 178 -0.27 10.02 4.91
CA TRP A 178 0.95 10.13 4.11
C TRP A 178 1.08 11.43 3.33
N ARG A 179 -0.04 12.02 2.89
CA ARG A 179 -0.05 13.30 2.12
C ARG A 179 0.13 14.53 3.00
N GLY A 180 0.80 14.38 4.14
CA GLY A 180 0.85 15.32 5.25
C GLY A 180 0.05 14.82 6.45
N GLU A 181 -0.31 15.73 7.34
CA GLU A 181 -0.94 15.41 8.63
C GLU A 181 -2.47 15.57 8.63
N ALA A 182 -3.02 16.28 7.64
CA ALA A 182 -4.43 16.64 7.62
C ALA A 182 -5.37 15.42 7.68
N GLY A 183 -5.03 14.35 6.97
CA GLY A 183 -5.77 13.08 7.00
C GLY A 183 -5.74 12.44 8.38
N GLY A 184 -4.57 12.37 9.01
CA GLY A 184 -4.38 11.85 10.36
C GLY A 184 -5.11 12.67 11.42
N ILE A 185 -5.02 14.01 11.35
CA ILE A 185 -5.73 14.91 12.28
C ILE A 185 -7.25 14.70 12.18
N ALA A 186 -7.80 14.72 10.96
CA ALA A 186 -9.23 14.53 10.74
C ALA A 186 -9.70 13.15 11.23
N SER A 187 -8.91 12.11 11.01
CA SER A 187 -9.23 10.73 11.40
C SER A 187 -9.19 10.53 12.92
N ALA A 188 -8.15 11.05 13.59
CA ALA A 188 -8.02 10.98 15.04
C ALA A 188 -9.16 11.74 15.74
N ASN A 189 -9.51 12.94 15.26
CA ASN A 189 -10.63 13.71 15.80
C ASN A 189 -12.00 13.05 15.52
N ALA A 190 -12.09 12.24 14.47
CA ALA A 190 -13.26 11.38 14.20
C ALA A 190 -13.28 10.08 15.03
N GLY A 191 -12.26 9.83 15.87
CA GLY A 191 -12.18 8.66 16.75
C GLY A 191 -11.56 7.40 16.11
N HIS A 192 -10.91 7.55 14.96
CA HIS A 192 -10.15 6.47 14.33
C HIS A 192 -8.70 6.48 14.80
N ASP A 193 -8.14 5.29 14.98
CA ASP A 193 -6.71 5.16 15.23
C ASP A 193 -5.91 5.56 13.99
N VAL A 194 -4.75 6.19 14.21
CA VAL A 194 -3.90 6.71 13.12
C VAL A 194 -2.43 6.35 13.30
N VAL A 195 -1.74 6.18 12.18
CA VAL A 195 -0.29 6.11 12.08
C VAL A 195 0.18 7.30 11.24
N MET A 196 1.06 8.12 11.79
CA MET A 196 1.62 9.26 11.06
C MET A 196 2.77 8.82 10.16
N ALA A 197 2.67 9.14 8.87
CA ALA A 197 3.62 8.74 7.84
C ALA A 197 3.84 9.85 6.79
N PRO A 198 3.96 11.13 7.18
CA PRO A 198 3.92 12.21 6.20
C PRO A 198 5.18 12.24 5.32
N THR A 199 4.97 12.39 4.00
CA THR A 199 6.04 12.61 2.99
C THR A 199 7.03 13.71 3.35
N SER A 200 6.59 14.69 4.15
CA SER A 200 7.45 15.77 4.61
C SER A 200 8.58 15.31 5.53
N HIS A 201 8.44 14.21 6.28
CA HIS A 201 9.39 13.80 7.31
C HIS A 201 9.81 12.32 7.25
N THR A 202 8.99 11.44 6.68
CA THR A 202 9.16 9.99 6.88
C THR A 202 9.35 9.18 5.59
N TYR A 203 9.49 9.85 4.44
CA TYR A 203 9.75 9.19 3.15
C TYR A 203 11.25 9.14 2.90
N PHE A 204 11.85 8.00 3.18
CA PHE A 204 13.31 7.79 3.14
C PHE A 204 13.81 7.42 1.74
N ASP A 205 12.92 7.30 0.77
CA ASP A 205 13.23 7.26 -0.66
C ASP A 205 13.51 8.65 -1.26
N TYR A 206 13.40 9.72 -0.46
CA TYR A 206 13.70 11.09 -0.86
C TYR A 206 15.17 11.46 -0.62
N TYR A 207 15.65 12.52 -1.27
CA TYR A 207 17.03 12.99 -1.05
C TYR A 207 17.28 13.39 0.42
N GLN A 208 18.38 12.89 0.99
CA GLN A 208 18.87 13.24 2.33
C GLN A 208 19.99 14.31 2.33
N GLY A 209 20.46 14.70 1.14
CA GLY A 209 21.50 15.70 0.90
C GLY A 209 21.27 16.46 -0.43
N PRO A 210 22.21 17.33 -0.85
CA PRO A 210 22.12 18.00 -2.15
C PRO A 210 22.05 17.00 -3.29
N ALA A 211 21.02 17.09 -4.14
CA ALA A 211 20.71 16.09 -5.16
C ALA A 211 21.86 15.81 -6.14
N GLU A 212 22.74 16.78 -6.38
CA GLU A 212 23.92 16.63 -7.25
C GLU A 212 25.04 15.79 -6.63
N LYS A 213 24.96 15.47 -5.34
CA LYS A 213 25.93 14.65 -4.59
C LYS A 213 25.34 13.32 -4.12
N GLU A 214 24.05 13.12 -4.29
CA GLU A 214 23.32 11.94 -3.83
C GLU A 214 23.07 10.96 -4.99
N PRO A 215 22.86 9.67 -4.70
CA PRO A 215 22.29 8.73 -5.66
C PRO A 215 20.95 9.22 -6.21
N LEU A 216 20.56 8.75 -7.40
CA LEU A 216 19.25 9.08 -7.95
C LEU A 216 18.14 8.62 -6.99
N ALA A 217 17.28 9.56 -6.60
CA ALA A 217 16.10 9.35 -5.78
C ALA A 217 14.85 9.83 -6.53
N ILE A 218 13.66 9.51 -6.04
CA ILE A 218 12.40 9.90 -6.69
C ILE A 218 12.18 11.43 -6.66
N GLY A 219 12.82 12.13 -5.72
CA GLY A 219 12.71 13.57 -5.52
C GLY A 219 12.76 13.92 -4.03
N GLY A 220 12.05 14.99 -3.67
CA GLY A 220 11.90 15.42 -2.27
C GLY A 220 13.21 15.89 -1.60
N TYR A 221 13.10 16.27 -0.33
CA TYR A 221 14.25 16.60 0.52
C TYR A 221 13.90 16.39 2.00
N VAL A 222 14.46 15.32 2.58
CA VAL A 222 14.21 14.85 3.96
C VAL A 222 15.57 14.58 4.62
N PRO A 223 16.34 15.62 4.97
CA PRO A 223 17.60 15.46 5.68
C PRO A 223 17.34 15.02 7.13
N LEU A 224 18.36 14.43 7.77
CA LEU A 224 18.29 13.94 9.15
C LEU A 224 17.72 14.97 10.15
N GLU A 225 18.11 16.24 10.03
CA GLU A 225 17.61 17.31 10.90
C GLU A 225 16.09 17.46 10.81
N LYS A 226 15.52 17.34 9.60
CA LYS A 226 14.08 17.43 9.37
C LYS A 226 13.36 16.25 10.01
N VAL A 227 13.88 15.03 9.82
CA VAL A 227 13.34 13.82 10.47
C VAL A 227 13.34 13.97 11.98
N TYR A 228 14.46 14.43 12.55
CA TYR A 228 14.64 14.57 14.00
C TYR A 228 13.70 15.60 14.64
N GLN A 229 13.30 16.63 13.90
CA GLN A 229 12.40 17.68 14.38
C GLN A 229 10.92 17.28 14.37
N TYR A 230 10.58 16.10 13.85
CA TYR A 230 9.19 15.71 13.68
C TYR A 230 8.51 15.35 15.02
N GLU A 231 7.42 16.06 15.33
CA GLU A 231 6.52 15.74 16.44
C GLU A 231 5.29 14.98 15.89
N PRO A 232 5.16 13.67 16.12
CA PRO A 232 4.14 12.83 15.51
C PRO A 232 2.73 13.03 16.08
N ILE A 233 2.55 13.83 17.15
CA ILE A 233 1.23 14.19 17.67
C ILE A 233 0.97 15.68 17.39
N PRO A 234 0.31 16.03 16.26
CA PRO A 234 -0.01 17.41 15.93
C PRO A 234 -0.91 18.06 16.97
N ASN A 235 -0.63 19.32 17.32
CA ASN A 235 -1.44 20.11 18.26
C ASN A 235 -2.89 20.34 17.79
N ALA A 236 -3.19 20.08 16.51
CA ALA A 236 -4.53 20.18 15.95
C ALA A 236 -5.41 18.94 16.23
N ILE A 237 -4.83 17.88 16.82
CA ILE A 237 -5.59 16.77 17.38
C ILE A 237 -6.11 17.18 18.75
N ASP A 238 -7.40 16.98 18.99
CA ASP A 238 -8.02 17.28 20.28
C ASP A 238 -7.32 16.51 21.41
N ALA A 239 -7.11 17.15 22.56
CA ALA A 239 -6.29 16.58 23.64
C ALA A 239 -6.81 15.23 24.16
N ASP A 240 -8.12 15.00 24.14
CA ASP A 240 -8.75 13.72 24.51
C ASP A 240 -8.68 12.66 23.39
N LYS A 241 -8.24 13.04 22.18
CA LYS A 241 -8.07 12.20 21.00
C LYS A 241 -6.62 11.84 20.70
N ALA A 242 -5.65 12.45 21.38
CA ALA A 242 -4.23 12.16 21.18
C ALA A 242 -3.89 10.66 21.31
N GLY A 243 -4.62 9.91 22.14
CA GLY A 243 -4.45 8.46 22.31
C GLY A 243 -4.81 7.63 21.07
N HIS A 244 -5.46 8.21 20.06
CA HIS A 244 -5.69 7.55 18.77
C HIS A 244 -4.45 7.56 17.88
N VAL A 245 -3.44 8.37 18.16
CA VAL A 245 -2.16 8.30 17.46
C VAL A 245 -1.39 7.08 17.96
N LEU A 246 -1.40 6.00 17.17
CA LEU A 246 -0.71 4.75 17.51
C LEU A 246 0.82 4.89 17.43
N GLY A 247 1.30 5.82 16.62
CA GLY A 247 2.72 6.10 16.42
C GLY A 247 3.01 6.70 15.05
N LEU A 248 4.27 6.58 14.64
CA LEU A 248 4.77 6.99 13.34
C LEU A 248 5.43 5.84 12.60
N GLN A 249 5.55 5.95 11.28
CA GLN A 249 6.29 5.01 10.45
C GLN A 249 7.11 5.76 9.41
N ALA A 250 8.31 5.26 9.09
CA ALA A 250 9.07 5.66 7.91
C ALA A 250 8.87 4.66 6.76
N GLN A 251 8.70 5.19 5.56
CA GLN A 251 8.47 4.45 4.32
C GLN A 251 9.76 4.50 3.51
N LEU A 252 10.07 3.39 2.83
CA LEU A 252 11.19 3.32 1.89
C LEU A 252 10.70 2.64 0.61
N TRP A 253 10.24 3.46 -0.33
CA TRP A 253 9.85 3.01 -1.66
C TRP A 253 11.10 2.71 -2.51
N SER A 254 11.04 1.70 -3.37
CA SER A 254 12.24 1.10 -3.96
C SER A 254 12.39 1.30 -5.47
N GLU A 255 11.69 2.27 -6.07
CA GLU A 255 11.73 2.55 -7.51
C GLU A 255 13.15 2.83 -8.01
N TYR A 256 13.95 3.53 -7.21
CA TYR A 256 15.33 3.92 -7.52
C TYR A 256 16.38 3.25 -6.62
N ILE A 257 15.99 2.18 -5.90
CA ILE A 257 16.85 1.47 -4.94
C ILE A 257 17.13 0.04 -5.46
N PRO A 258 18.16 -0.18 -6.30
CA PRO A 258 18.31 -1.43 -7.02
C PRO A 258 19.02 -2.53 -6.24
N ASN A 259 19.59 -2.24 -5.06
CA ASN A 259 20.36 -3.23 -4.30
C ASN A 259 20.38 -2.96 -2.79
N PRO A 260 20.73 -3.96 -1.96
CA PRO A 260 20.74 -3.82 -0.50
C PRO A 260 21.64 -2.73 0.06
N ARG A 261 22.80 -2.45 -0.57
CA ARG A 261 23.69 -1.36 -0.11
C ARG A 261 23.03 0.00 -0.30
N HIS A 262 22.30 0.20 -1.40
CA HIS A 262 21.54 1.43 -1.60
C HIS A 262 20.38 1.52 -0.59
N LEU A 263 19.71 0.40 -0.30
CA LEU A 263 18.65 0.35 0.72
C LEU A 263 19.18 0.77 2.10
N GLU A 264 20.32 0.23 2.54
CA GLU A 264 20.97 0.61 3.81
C GLU A 264 21.47 2.07 3.83
N TYR A 265 21.79 2.65 2.67
CA TYR A 265 22.22 4.05 2.58
C TYR A 265 21.05 5.03 2.77
N MET A 266 19.86 4.63 2.32
CA MET A 266 18.65 5.46 2.40
C MET A 266 17.92 5.30 3.75
N ALA A 267 18.09 4.18 4.46
CA ALA A 267 17.41 3.85 5.71
C ALA A 267 18.11 4.39 6.97
#